data_AF-A0A133UHU2-F1
#
_entry.id   AF-A0A133UHU2-F1
#
_cell.length_a   1.000
_cell.length_b   1.000
_cell.length_c   1.000
_cell.angle_alpha   90.00
_cell.angle_beta   90.00
_cell.angle_gamma   90.00
#
_symmetry.space_group_name_H-M   'P 1'
#
loop_
_entity.id
_entity.type
_entity.pdbx_description
1 polymer ?
#
loop_
_entity_poly.entity_id
_entity_poly.type
_entity_poly.pdbx_seq_one_letter_code
_entity_poly.pdbx_strand_id
1 'polypeptide(L)'
;MERPDCPHCGSSWVNKAREVKNKYVTKQGYKCPECGRFFVERDGFEGKTYPKEVIVEALHLYVEGLSLSKIRIHLKQHRGYSPSDRSILNWVREYSELLERFEQEQMEDPEIGRKIHLDEVVVKVGKKSTTR
;
A
#
# COMPACT_ATOMS: atom_id res chain seq x y z
N MET A 1 -2.13 -16.21 -18.45
CA MET A 1 -2.45 -15.89 -17.04
C MET A 1 -1.75 -16.93 -16.21
N GLU A 2 -0.57 -16.59 -15.69
CA GLU A 2 0.25 -17.49 -14.89
C GLU A 2 -0.43 -17.73 -13.53
N ARG A 3 -0.28 -18.93 -12.98
CA ARG A 3 -0.81 -19.25 -11.64
C ARG A 3 0.25 -18.86 -10.61
N PRO A 4 -0.12 -18.19 -9.50
CA PRO A 4 0.85 -17.80 -8.49
C PRO A 4 1.35 -19.03 -7.73
N ASP A 5 2.63 -19.02 -7.37
CA ASP A 5 3.19 -20.04 -6.49
C ASP A 5 2.55 -19.96 -5.10
N CYS A 6 2.51 -21.09 -4.40
CA CYS A 6 1.98 -21.13 -3.05
C CYS A 6 2.88 -20.31 -2.10
N PRO A 7 2.35 -19.28 -1.43
CA PRO A 7 3.15 -18.43 -0.55
C PRO A 7 3.59 -19.11 0.75
N HIS A 8 3.13 -20.33 1.00
CA HIS A 8 3.39 -21.07 2.24
C HIS A 8 4.41 -22.19 2.06
N CYS A 9 4.42 -22.86 0.90
CA CYS A 9 5.32 -23.98 0.63
C CYS A 9 6.12 -23.82 -0.67
N GLY A 10 5.91 -22.76 -1.45
CA GLY A 10 6.62 -22.52 -2.71
C GLY A 10 6.18 -23.40 -3.89
N SER A 11 5.17 -24.25 -3.72
CA SER A 11 4.68 -25.11 -4.80
C SER A 11 4.07 -24.29 -5.94
N SER A 12 4.49 -24.57 -7.17
CA SER A 12 3.89 -24.04 -8.39
C SER A 12 2.59 -24.75 -8.76
N TRP A 13 2.32 -25.91 -8.16
CA TRP A 13 1.10 -26.64 -8.39
C TRP A 13 -0.01 -26.11 -7.49
N VAL A 14 -0.81 -25.18 -8.02
CA VAL A 14 -1.98 -24.62 -7.32
C VAL A 14 -3.24 -24.75 -8.14
N ASN A 15 -4.36 -25.01 -7.45
CA ASN A 15 -5.68 -25.12 -8.06
C ASN A 15 -6.49 -23.85 -7.83
N LYS A 16 -7.21 -23.40 -8.85
CA LYS A 16 -8.23 -22.37 -8.67
C LYS A 16 -9.28 -22.88 -7.70
N ALA A 17 -9.62 -22.04 -6.72
CA ALA A 17 -10.67 -22.30 -5.76
C ALA A 17 -11.80 -21.29 -5.97
N ARG A 18 -12.36 -20.75 -4.88
CA ARG A 18 -13.39 -19.70 -4.94
C ARG A 18 -12.81 -18.32 -5.16
N GLU A 19 -13.61 -17.43 -5.71
CA GLU A 19 -13.35 -16.00 -5.68
C GLU A 19 -13.55 -15.43 -4.27
N VAL A 20 -12.69 -14.50 -3.87
CA VAL A 20 -12.83 -13.70 -2.67
C VAL A 20 -13.37 -12.34 -3.08
N LYS A 21 -14.58 -12.03 -2.61
CA LYS A 21 -15.26 -10.77 -2.91
C LYS A 21 -15.30 -9.92 -1.66
N ASN A 22 -14.93 -8.65 -1.81
CA ASN A 22 -15.22 -7.62 -0.83
C ASN A 22 -16.17 -6.58 -1.46
N LYS A 23 -16.27 -5.39 -0.84
CA LYS A 23 -17.17 -4.33 -1.29
C LYS A 23 -16.92 -3.84 -2.73
N TYR A 24 -15.65 -3.78 -3.17
CA TYR A 24 -15.31 -3.17 -4.46
C TYR A 24 -14.41 -4.05 -5.35
N VAL A 25 -13.81 -5.10 -4.80
CA VAL A 25 -12.82 -5.93 -5.49
C VAL A 25 -13.23 -7.40 -5.39
N THR A 26 -13.08 -8.10 -6.50
CA THR A 26 -13.14 -9.56 -6.59
C THR A 26 -11.76 -10.06 -6.97
N LYS A 27 -11.18 -10.95 -6.15
CA LYS A 27 -9.90 -11.60 -6.42
C LYS A 27 -10.08 -13.11 -6.53
N GLN A 28 -9.31 -13.75 -7.39
CA GLN A 28 -9.29 -15.21 -7.48
C GLN A 28 -8.54 -15.79 -6.26
N GLY A 29 -9.19 -16.69 -5.54
CA GLY A 29 -8.55 -17.51 -4.52
C GLY A 29 -8.00 -18.81 -5.10
N TYR A 30 -6.90 -19.28 -4.54
CA TYR A 30 -6.22 -20.51 -4.91
C TYR A 30 -6.10 -21.43 -3.70
N LYS A 31 -6.10 -22.74 -3.95
CA LYS A 31 -5.83 -23.77 -2.94
C LYS A 31 -4.62 -24.58 -3.39
N CYS A 32 -3.62 -24.65 -2.52
CA CYS A 32 -2.45 -25.50 -2.73
C CYS A 32 -2.79 -26.95 -2.34
N PRO A 33 -2.61 -27.94 -3.24
CA PRO A 33 -2.80 -29.36 -2.91
C PRO A 33 -1.74 -29.90 -1.95
N GLU A 34 -0.51 -29.39 -2.03
CA GLU A 34 0.61 -29.88 -1.19
C GLU A 34 0.45 -29.49 0.28
N CYS A 35 0.26 -28.21 0.57
CA CYS A 35 0.10 -27.75 1.96
C CYS A 35 -1.36 -27.62 2.41
N GLY A 36 -2.33 -27.82 1.50
CA GLY A 36 -3.77 -27.72 1.78
C GLY A 36 -4.30 -26.29 2.01
N ARG A 37 -3.42 -25.27 2.04
CA ARG A 37 -3.78 -23.89 2.40
C ARG A 37 -4.46 -23.14 1.26
N PHE A 38 -5.40 -22.28 1.65
CA PHE A 38 -6.05 -21.33 0.76
C PHE A 38 -5.33 -19.98 0.82
N PHE A 39 -5.13 -19.36 -0.32
CA PHE A 39 -4.52 -18.03 -0.42
C PHE A 39 -5.10 -17.25 -1.59
N VAL A 40 -4.88 -15.94 -1.60
CA VAL A 40 -5.16 -15.05 -2.74
C VAL A 40 -3.82 -14.64 -3.34
N GLU A 41 -3.80 -14.37 -4.64
CA GLU A 41 -2.63 -13.83 -5.32
C GLU A 41 -2.01 -12.66 -4.55
N ARG A 42 -0.68 -12.72 -4.37
CA ARG A 42 0.08 -11.71 -3.67
C ARG A 42 0.50 -10.60 -4.63
N ASP A 43 -0.39 -9.62 -4.82
CA ASP A 43 -0.16 -8.45 -5.66
C ASP A 43 0.26 -7.21 -4.86
N GLY A 44 0.51 -7.35 -3.54
CA GLY A 44 0.81 -6.25 -2.62
C GLY A 44 -0.42 -5.46 -2.17
N PHE A 45 -1.63 -5.84 -2.62
CA PHE A 45 -2.90 -5.23 -2.23
C PHE A 45 -3.82 -6.28 -1.60
N GLU A 46 -3.25 -7.21 -0.84
CA GLU A 46 -4.00 -8.27 -0.17
C GLU A 46 -4.93 -7.67 0.89
N GLY A 47 -6.17 -8.16 0.94
CA GLY A 47 -7.17 -7.69 1.93
C GLY A 47 -7.64 -6.24 1.74
N LYS A 48 -7.20 -5.52 0.70
CA LYS A 48 -7.63 -4.14 0.46
C LYS A 48 -9.06 -4.07 -0.05
N THR A 49 -9.87 -3.23 0.60
CA THR A 49 -11.27 -3.00 0.24
C THR A 49 -11.42 -2.30 -1.11
N TYR A 50 -10.49 -1.42 -1.46
CA TYR A 50 -10.54 -0.61 -2.69
C TYR A 50 -9.62 -1.20 -3.75
N PRO A 51 -9.92 -0.99 -5.05
CA PRO A 51 -9.02 -1.40 -6.15
C PRO A 51 -7.62 -0.81 -5.97
N LYS A 52 -6.60 -1.55 -6.41
CA LYS A 52 -5.20 -1.13 -6.28
C LYS A 52 -4.92 0.20 -6.98
N GLU A 53 -5.60 0.45 -8.10
CA GLU A 53 -5.50 1.68 -8.88
C GLU A 53 -5.91 2.91 -8.06
N VAL A 54 -6.98 2.77 -7.25
CA VAL A 54 -7.47 3.84 -6.37
C VAL A 54 -6.49 4.11 -5.24
N ILE A 55 -5.89 3.06 -4.69
CA ILE A 55 -4.93 3.17 -3.59
C ILE A 55 -3.64 3.81 -4.11
N VAL A 56 -3.10 3.33 -5.23
CA VAL A 56 -1.88 3.88 -5.86
C VAL A 56 -2.07 5.35 -6.22
N GLU A 57 -3.21 5.72 -6.80
CA GLU A 57 -3.51 7.13 -7.11
C GLU A 57 -3.59 7.99 -5.84
N ALA A 58 -4.17 7.47 -4.76
CA ALA A 58 -4.18 8.17 -3.47
C ALA A 58 -2.77 8.40 -2.92
N LEU A 59 -1.89 7.40 -3.03
CA LEU A 59 -0.48 7.50 -2.60
C LEU A 59 0.28 8.53 -3.45
N HIS A 60 0.13 8.49 -4.77
CA HIS A 60 0.74 9.44 -5.67
C HIS A 60 0.33 10.88 -5.32
N LEU A 61 -0.97 11.15 -5.19
CA LEU A 61 -1.46 12.49 -4.84
C LEU A 61 -1.00 12.95 -3.45
N TYR A 62 -0.78 12.03 -2.51
CA TYR A 62 -0.20 12.37 -1.21
C TYR A 62 1.25 12.83 -1.34
N VAL A 63 2.06 12.13 -2.14
CA VAL A 63 3.45 12.52 -2.43
C VAL A 63 3.51 13.85 -3.17
N GLU A 64 2.55 14.14 -4.05
CA GLU A 64 2.36 15.47 -4.67
C GLU A 64 1.91 16.57 -3.68
N GLY A 65 1.75 16.23 -2.39
CA GLY A 65 1.47 17.19 -1.33
C GLY A 65 -0.01 17.56 -1.16
N LEU A 66 -0.94 16.81 -1.77
CA LEU A 66 -2.37 17.06 -1.55
C LEU A 66 -2.80 16.64 -0.15
N SER A 67 -3.68 17.42 0.46
CA SER A 67 -4.32 17.05 1.73
C SER A 67 -5.25 15.85 1.54
N LEU A 68 -5.39 15.02 2.57
CA LEU A 68 -6.28 13.83 2.55
C LEU A 68 -7.69 14.15 2.06
N SER A 69 -8.23 15.30 2.48
CA SER A 69 -9.54 15.79 2.06
C SER A 69 -9.63 16.09 0.56
N LYS A 70 -8.59 16.68 -0.04
CA LYS A 70 -8.49 16.95 -1.48
C LYS A 70 -8.34 15.64 -2.25
N ILE A 71 -7.52 14.72 -1.75
CA ILE A 71 -7.37 13.38 -2.33
C ILE A 71 -8.73 12.66 -2.37
N ARG A 72 -9.48 12.66 -1.27
CA ARG A 72 -10.83 12.08 -1.24
C ARG A 72 -11.76 12.69 -2.29
N ILE A 73 -11.75 14.02 -2.41
CA ILE A 73 -12.58 14.73 -3.42
C ILE A 73 -12.17 14.29 -4.83
N HIS A 74 -10.87 14.26 -5.12
CA HIS A 74 -10.32 13.81 -6.39
C HIS A 74 -10.75 12.38 -6.73
N LEU A 75 -10.56 11.44 -5.81
CA LEU A 75 -10.95 10.03 -6.02
C LEU A 75 -12.46 9.89 -6.24
N LYS A 76 -13.27 10.70 -5.56
CA LYS A 76 -14.73 10.70 -5.76
C LYS A 76 -15.09 11.20 -7.16
N GLN A 77 -14.42 12.25 -7.65
CA GLN A 77 -14.69 12.87 -8.94
C GLN A 77 -14.20 11.99 -10.12
N HIS A 78 -12.99 11.45 -10.03
CA HIS A 78 -12.35 10.76 -11.15
C HIS A 78 -12.56 9.24 -11.14
N ARG A 79 -12.79 8.64 -9.96
CA ARG A 79 -12.94 7.18 -9.80
C ARG A 79 -14.29 6.75 -9.20
N GLY A 80 -15.10 7.69 -8.72
CA GLY A 80 -16.38 7.37 -8.07
C GLY A 80 -16.26 6.78 -6.66
N TYR A 81 -15.05 6.65 -6.11
CA TYR A 81 -14.82 6.13 -4.76
C TYR A 81 -14.58 7.27 -3.78
N SER A 82 -15.21 7.19 -2.60
CA SER A 82 -15.05 8.20 -1.55
C SER A 82 -14.52 7.56 -0.25
N PRO A 83 -13.26 7.09 -0.22
CA PRO A 83 -12.66 6.61 1.02
C PRO A 83 -12.60 7.71 2.08
N SER A 84 -12.67 7.35 3.35
CA SER A 84 -12.49 8.31 4.44
C SER A 84 -11.04 8.81 4.48
N ASP A 85 -10.81 10.02 4.99
CA ASP A 85 -9.44 10.56 5.13
C ASP A 85 -8.57 9.64 5.99
N ARG A 86 -9.17 8.97 6.97
CA ARG A 86 -8.50 7.95 7.78
C ARG A 86 -8.05 6.75 6.95
N SER A 87 -8.88 6.30 6.00
CA SER A 87 -8.51 5.17 5.12
C SER A 87 -7.32 5.56 4.24
N ILE A 88 -7.35 6.77 3.67
CA ILE A 88 -6.25 7.31 2.87
C ILE A 88 -4.97 7.41 3.70
N LEU A 89 -5.07 7.96 4.92
CA LEU A 89 -3.93 8.06 5.83
C LEU A 89 -3.34 6.70 6.20
N ASN A 90 -4.19 5.69 6.40
CA ASN A 90 -3.73 4.34 6.71
C ASN A 90 -2.96 3.74 5.54
N TRP A 91 -3.41 3.95 4.29
CA TRP A 91 -2.66 3.51 3.11
C TRP A 91 -1.30 4.20 3.05
N VAL A 92 -1.26 5.52 3.20
CA VAL A 92 0.00 6.28 3.19
C VAL A 92 0.99 5.69 4.19
N ARG A 93 0.57 5.48 5.44
CA ARG A 93 1.46 4.93 6.48
C ARG A 93 1.96 3.54 6.12
N GLU A 94 1.07 2.64 5.74
CA GLU A 94 1.41 1.26 5.43
C GLU A 94 2.40 1.14 4.27
N TYR A 95 2.19 1.91 3.20
CA TYR A 95 3.08 1.85 2.03
C TYR A 95 4.34 2.69 2.21
N SER A 96 4.35 3.74 3.03
CA SER A 96 5.59 4.41 3.44
C SER A 96 6.50 3.46 4.21
N GLU A 97 5.96 2.70 5.17
CA GLU A 97 6.73 1.68 5.90
C GLU A 97 7.26 0.56 4.97
N LEU A 98 6.51 0.22 3.93
CA LEU A 98 6.97 -0.74 2.91
C LEU A 98 8.15 -0.19 2.11
N LEU A 99 8.08 1.09 1.69
CA LEU A 99 9.15 1.76 0.97
C LEU A 99 10.42 1.89 1.82
N GLU A 100 10.30 2.29 3.09
CA GLU A 100 11.44 2.40 4.00
C GLU A 100 12.18 1.06 4.16
N ARG A 101 11.46 -0.05 4.30
CA ARG A 101 12.08 -1.38 4.37
C ARG A 101 12.78 -1.74 3.06
N PHE A 102 12.14 -1.46 1.93
CA PHE A 102 12.72 -1.73 0.62
C PHE A 102 14.01 -0.93 0.41
N GLU A 103 14.02 0.36 0.77
CA GLU A 103 15.21 1.22 0.67
C GLU A 103 16.35 0.69 1.56
N GLN A 104 16.05 0.27 2.79
CA GLN A 104 17.05 -0.32 3.70
C GLN A 104 17.63 -1.65 3.19
N GLU A 105 16.82 -2.48 2.53
CA GLU A 105 17.27 -3.76 1.97
C GLU A 105 18.15 -3.57 0.72
N GLN A 106 17.92 -2.51 -0.06
CA GLN A 106 18.60 -2.28 -1.34
C GLN A 106 19.79 -1.30 -1.24
N MET A 107 19.83 -0.42 -0.24
CA MET A 107 20.94 0.51 -0.05
C MET A 107 22.08 -0.17 0.70
N GLU A 108 23.15 -0.51 -0.03
CA GLU A 108 24.48 -0.70 0.57
C GLU A 108 24.96 0.63 1.18
N ASP A 109 25.72 0.56 2.27
CA ASP A 109 26.23 1.75 2.97
C ASP A 109 27.05 2.61 1.99
N PRO A 110 26.56 3.78 1.57
CA PRO A 110 27.17 4.51 0.48
C PRO A 110 28.55 5.04 0.92
N GLU A 111 29.54 5.03 0.03
CA GLU A 111 30.81 5.71 0.29
C GLU A 111 30.58 7.23 0.38
N ILE A 112 30.39 7.73 1.60
CA ILE A 112 30.12 9.15 1.85
C ILE A 112 31.36 9.97 1.49
N GLY A 113 31.23 10.82 0.46
CA GLY A 113 32.27 11.76 0.05
C GLY A 113 32.59 12.80 1.15
N ARG A 114 33.79 13.38 1.11
CA ARG A 114 34.31 14.29 2.17
C ARG A 114 33.50 15.56 2.45
N LYS A 115 32.50 15.90 1.63
CA LYS A 115 31.68 17.11 1.77
C LYS A 115 30.20 16.73 1.77
N ILE A 116 29.51 17.11 2.85
CA ILE A 116 28.08 16.92 3.03
C ILE A 116 27.43 18.30 3.07
N HIS A 117 26.40 18.50 2.25
CA HIS A 117 25.52 19.66 2.33
C HIS A 117 24.33 19.32 3.22
N LEU A 118 24.05 20.16 4.20
CA LEU A 118 22.91 20.01 5.11
C LEU A 118 22.00 21.23 4.95
N ASP A 119 20.74 20.98 4.61
CA ASP A 119 19.70 22.00 4.57
C ASP A 119 18.78 21.83 5.80
N GLU A 120 18.42 22.94 6.45
CA GLU A 120 17.48 22.94 7.56
C GLU A 120 16.08 23.35 7.10
N VAL A 121 15.06 22.56 7.46
CA VAL A 121 13.65 22.87 7.20
C VAL A 121 12.88 22.93 8.52
N VAL A 122 12.28 24.10 8.80
CA VAL A 122 11.44 24.29 9.99
C VAL A 122 9.99 23.99 9.63
N VAL A 123 9.49 22.83 10.08
CA VAL A 123 8.09 22.43 9.91
C VAL A 123 7.30 22.67 11.20
N LYS A 124 6.18 23.37 11.11
CA LYS A 124 5.27 23.56 12.25
C LYS A 124 4.41 22.31 12.45
N VAL A 125 4.80 21.46 13.39
CA VAL A 125 4.05 20.25 13.76
C VAL A 125 3.16 20.53 14.97
N GLY A 126 1.87 20.83 14.74
CA GLY A 126 0.79 20.87 15.76
C GLY A 126 0.94 21.85 16.94
N LYS A 127 -0.14 22.52 17.34
CA LYS A 127 -0.26 23.17 18.66
C LYS A 127 -0.98 22.22 19.61
N LYS A 128 -0.44 21.97 20.81
CA LYS A 128 -1.25 21.43 21.93
C LYS A 128 -2.32 22.48 22.27
N SER A 129 -3.57 22.23 21.92
CA SER A 129 -4.72 22.94 22.51
C SER A 129 -5.44 21.98 23.45
N THR A 130 -4.92 21.86 24.67
CA THR A 130 -5.74 21.43 25.80
C THR A 130 -6.26 22.72 26.42
N THR A 131 -7.44 23.16 25.99
CA THR A 131 -8.14 24.23 26.69
C THR A 131 -8.68 23.64 27.99
N ARG A 132 -8.43 24.39 29.05
CA ARG A 132 -8.73 24.12 30.45
C ARG A 132 -10.20 23.86 30.72
#